data_AF-A0A946PQ15-F1
#
_entry.id   AF-A0A946PQ15-F1
#
_cell.length_a   1.000
_cell.length_b   1.000
_cell.length_c   1.000
_cell.angle_alpha   90.00
_cell.angle_beta   90.00
_cell.angle_gamma   90.00
#
_symmetry.space_group_name_H-M   'P 1'
#
loop_
_entity.id
_entity.type
_entity.pdbx_description
1 polymer ?
#
loop_
_entity_poly.entity_id
_entity_poly.type
_entity_poly.pdbx_seq_one_letter_code
_entity_poly.pdbx_strand_id
1 'polypeptide(L)'
;MFTKYRMLGYLLSLLFCGQANAADLVVAVGEYSQPFDFSATKLTSVDFPQVDSAANLVFTVDANGWELQDSEQAVIGFSIERKDKSETTVDEYRRALMMIKGIRINGGQFSLNEDAELRGWGWKFLDQSEGGAKTITGSASVESYITFDGNIIKIDYQNLRVAVGLSAISDPNNFDWNYRLVWSSHFGLTGGITVTSDEVDAEWLPSSGKPAFIDLFENGSAVQGDFSVGKVVATSLSIELHPGWNLLVPPFFIEIDSAALAIERIESIWEGSPTIDSFTYQNPVELTGLTKGLPYWVKLSGETPLTLSGSILTDTISSISGSEWSLVSVSQESSALSMLQTVSATGLWCWSDNRWNSYLAEVPSFLNGFTHLKPGVGYYYRAPELP
;
A
#
# COMPACT_ATOMS: atom_id res chain seq x y z
N MET A 1 -38.42 -34.30 -22.53
CA MET A 1 -37.05 -34.40 -21.99
C MET A 1 -36.40 -33.02 -22.09
N PHE A 2 -36.89 -32.07 -21.29
CA PHE A 2 -36.38 -30.71 -21.16
C PHE A 2 -36.21 -30.46 -19.66
N THR A 3 -34.96 -30.45 -19.21
CA THR A 3 -34.64 -30.24 -17.80
C THR A 3 -34.61 -28.73 -17.55
N LYS A 4 -35.58 -28.25 -16.77
CA LYS A 4 -35.65 -26.88 -16.24
C LYS A 4 -34.45 -26.64 -15.32
N TYR A 5 -33.55 -25.74 -15.69
CA TYR A 5 -32.64 -25.12 -14.73
C TYR A 5 -33.44 -24.13 -13.88
N ARG A 6 -33.62 -24.46 -12.60
CA ARG A 6 -34.05 -23.54 -11.56
C ARG A 6 -32.86 -22.65 -11.21
N MET A 7 -32.83 -21.41 -11.70
CA MET A 7 -32.19 -20.32 -10.96
C MET A 7 -33.12 -19.99 -9.79
N LEU A 8 -32.95 -20.70 -8.67
CA LEU A 8 -33.61 -20.39 -7.41
C LEU A 8 -32.62 -19.59 -6.58
N GLY A 9 -33.03 -18.38 -6.22
CA GLY A 9 -32.24 -17.41 -5.48
C GLY A 9 -31.65 -17.98 -4.19
N TYR A 10 -30.35 -17.76 -4.04
CA TYR A 10 -29.68 -17.66 -2.75
C TYR A 10 -29.23 -16.21 -2.60
N LEU A 11 -30.12 -15.39 -2.04
CA LEU A 11 -29.79 -14.07 -1.51
C LEU A 11 -30.09 -14.10 -0.01
N LEU A 12 -29.26 -14.84 0.72
CA LEU A 12 -29.18 -14.79 2.17
C LEU A 12 -27.83 -15.34 2.64
N SER A 13 -26.75 -14.60 2.35
CA SER A 13 -25.46 -14.78 3.01
C SER A 13 -25.52 -14.04 4.34
N LEU A 14 -25.53 -14.83 5.42
CA LEU A 14 -25.37 -14.39 6.79
C LEU A 14 -24.06 -13.63 6.97
N LEU A 15 -24.17 -12.51 7.67
CA LEU A 15 -23.09 -11.65 8.16
C LEU A 15 -22.02 -12.46 8.91
N PHE A 16 -20.90 -12.71 8.23
CA PHE A 16 -19.59 -12.71 8.86
C PHE A 16 -18.74 -11.72 8.06
N CYS A 17 -18.69 -10.46 8.53
CA CYS A 17 -17.67 -9.51 8.09
C CYS A 17 -16.32 -10.02 8.61
N GLY A 18 -15.64 -10.85 7.84
CA GLY A 18 -14.18 -10.87 7.93
C GLY A 18 -13.71 -9.52 7.40
N GLN A 19 -13.29 -8.61 8.29
CA GLN A 19 -12.54 -7.44 7.85
C GLN A 19 -11.31 -7.96 7.13
N ALA A 20 -11.13 -7.60 5.87
CA ALA A 20 -9.82 -7.72 5.28
C ALA A 20 -8.88 -6.82 6.08
N ASN A 21 -7.77 -7.41 6.51
CA ASN A 21 -6.75 -6.65 7.20
C ASN A 21 -6.18 -5.61 6.22
N ALA A 22 -6.11 -4.36 6.66
CA ALA A 22 -5.35 -3.33 5.96
C ALA A 22 -3.87 -3.73 5.95
N ALA A 23 -3.11 -3.24 4.98
CA ALA A 23 -1.68 -3.52 4.90
C ALA A 23 -0.93 -2.91 6.11
N ASP A 24 0.00 -3.66 6.69
CA ASP A 24 0.74 -3.25 7.88
C ASP A 24 1.61 -1.99 7.65
N LEU A 25 2.14 -1.82 6.44
CA LEU A 25 2.96 -0.68 6.04
C LEU A 25 2.59 -0.17 4.66
N VAL A 26 2.48 1.15 4.52
CA VAL A 26 2.44 1.84 3.23
C VAL A 26 3.64 2.76 3.11
N VAL A 27 4.44 2.55 2.07
CA VAL A 27 5.52 3.46 1.67
C VAL A 27 5.01 4.35 0.55
N ALA A 28 5.06 5.67 0.73
CA ALA A 28 4.61 6.62 -0.25
C ALA A 28 5.73 7.60 -0.66
N VAL A 29 5.79 7.91 -1.96
CA VAL A 29 6.70 8.88 -2.55
C VAL A 29 5.88 9.79 -3.46
N GLY A 30 5.67 11.04 -3.03
CA GLY A 30 4.75 11.95 -3.71
C GLY A 30 3.31 11.40 -3.72
N GLU A 31 2.71 11.28 -4.90
CA GLU A 31 1.37 10.73 -5.11
C GLU A 31 1.32 9.18 -5.16
N TYR A 32 2.48 8.53 -5.22
CA TYR A 32 2.58 7.09 -5.38
C TYR A 32 2.71 6.40 -4.03
N SER A 33 1.96 5.33 -3.81
CA SER A 33 2.01 4.54 -2.58
C SER A 33 2.07 3.04 -2.87
N GLN A 34 2.83 2.31 -2.07
CA GLN A 34 2.90 0.86 -2.12
C GLN A 34 2.62 0.25 -0.74
N PRO A 35 1.59 -0.60 -0.61
CA PRO A 35 1.34 -1.37 0.60
C PRO A 35 2.25 -2.60 0.71
N PHE A 36 2.51 -3.01 1.95
CA PHE A 36 3.28 -4.17 2.35
C PHE A 36 2.66 -4.81 3.60
N ASP A 37 2.61 -6.14 3.61
CA ASP A 37 2.28 -6.94 4.80
C ASP A 37 3.58 -7.40 5.48
N PHE A 38 3.62 -7.42 6.81
CA PHE A 38 4.78 -7.84 7.59
C PHE A 38 4.89 -9.37 7.69
N SER A 39 5.00 -10.03 6.54
CA SER A 39 5.18 -11.49 6.46
C SER A 39 6.65 -11.94 6.54
N ALA A 40 7.61 -11.01 6.50
CA ALA A 40 9.05 -11.30 6.47
C ALA A 40 9.88 -10.12 7.03
N THR A 41 11.13 -10.38 7.43
CA THR A 41 12.03 -9.34 7.97
C THR A 41 12.52 -8.42 6.89
N LYS A 42 12.58 -8.94 5.67
CA LYS A 42 12.91 -8.19 4.48
C LYS A 42 11.72 -8.19 3.54
N LEU A 43 11.16 -7.01 3.33
CA LEU A 43 10.10 -6.78 2.35
C LEU A 43 10.69 -6.78 0.94
N THR A 44 9.85 -7.11 -0.02
CA THR A 44 10.22 -7.08 -1.44
C THR A 44 10.61 -5.66 -1.85
N SER A 45 11.67 -5.55 -2.65
CA SER A 45 12.08 -4.28 -3.25
C SER A 45 10.98 -3.72 -4.13
N VAL A 46 10.76 -2.42 -4.09
CA VAL A 46 9.75 -1.75 -4.93
C VAL A 46 10.36 -0.56 -5.64
N ASP A 47 10.00 -0.35 -6.90
CA ASP A 47 10.41 0.83 -7.62
C ASP A 47 9.23 1.78 -7.86
N PHE A 48 9.45 3.04 -7.55
CA PHE A 48 8.57 4.18 -7.81
C PHE A 48 8.97 4.86 -9.13
N PRO A 49 8.06 5.60 -9.77
CA PRO A 49 8.35 6.30 -11.00
C PRO A 49 9.10 7.59 -10.68
N GLN A 50 9.37 8.39 -11.71
CA GLN A 50 9.89 9.73 -11.48
C GLN A 50 8.80 10.59 -10.81
N VAL A 51 9.17 11.30 -9.75
CA VAL A 51 8.30 12.20 -8.97
C VAL A 51 8.81 13.64 -9.04
N ASP A 52 8.03 14.60 -8.51
CA ASP A 52 8.52 15.96 -8.32
C ASP A 52 9.77 15.97 -7.41
N SER A 53 10.76 16.81 -7.71
CA SER A 53 12.00 16.91 -6.92
C SER A 53 11.79 17.31 -5.45
N ALA A 54 10.65 17.93 -5.13
CA ALA A 54 10.24 18.28 -3.77
C ALA A 54 9.29 17.24 -3.15
N ALA A 55 9.01 16.13 -3.84
CA ALA A 55 8.15 15.08 -3.32
C ALA A 55 8.66 14.54 -1.98
N ASN A 56 7.71 14.31 -1.08
CA ASN A 56 8.00 13.80 0.24
C ASN A 56 7.99 12.27 0.26
N LEU A 57 8.69 11.68 1.24
CA LEU A 57 8.67 10.26 1.54
C LEU A 57 7.91 10.05 2.84
N VAL A 58 6.79 9.32 2.77
CA VAL A 58 5.91 9.09 3.92
C VAL A 58 5.79 7.59 4.16
N PHE A 59 5.93 7.19 5.41
CA PHE A 59 5.73 5.81 5.86
C PHE A 59 4.51 5.79 6.77
N THR A 60 3.52 4.98 6.43
CA THR A 60 2.32 4.80 7.25
C THR A 60 2.28 3.39 7.77
N VAL A 61 2.38 3.23 9.09
CA VAL A 61 2.21 1.93 9.76
C VAL A 61 0.78 1.85 10.23
N ASP A 62 0.07 0.83 9.78
CA ASP A 62 -1.28 0.52 10.24
C ASP A 62 -1.21 -0.69 11.18
N ALA A 63 -1.45 -0.46 12.47
CA ALA A 63 -1.45 -1.52 13.47
C ALA A 63 -2.85 -2.13 13.69
N ASN A 64 -3.78 -1.93 12.76
CA ASN A 64 -5.07 -2.63 12.76
C ASN A 64 -4.85 -4.15 12.68
N GLY A 65 -5.32 -4.86 13.70
CA GLY A 65 -5.17 -6.32 13.80
C GLY A 65 -3.92 -6.78 14.53
N TRP A 66 -3.06 -5.87 15.00
CA TRP A 66 -1.93 -6.21 15.86
C TRP A 66 -2.41 -6.53 17.29
N GLU A 67 -1.71 -7.42 17.98
CA GLU A 67 -1.89 -7.73 19.40
C GLU A 67 -1.21 -6.65 20.27
N LEU A 68 -1.78 -5.45 20.24
CA LEU A 68 -1.29 -4.30 20.98
C LEU A 68 -1.48 -4.51 22.50
N GLN A 69 -0.40 -4.36 23.25
CA GLN A 69 -0.42 -4.40 24.72
C GLN A 69 -0.43 -2.99 25.28
N ASP A 70 -1.36 -2.71 26.20
CA ASP A 70 -1.39 -1.43 26.90
C ASP A 70 -0.03 -1.15 27.55
N SER A 71 0.49 0.05 27.29
CA SER A 71 1.83 0.44 27.74
C SER A 71 1.93 1.96 27.82
N GLU A 72 2.74 2.44 28.75
CA GLU A 72 3.10 3.86 28.88
C GLU A 72 4.48 4.16 28.29
N GLN A 73 5.17 3.14 27.76
CA GLN A 73 6.59 3.22 27.43
C GLN A 73 6.89 2.54 26.10
N ALA A 74 5.91 2.46 25.20
CA ALA A 74 6.14 1.88 23.89
C ALA A 74 7.11 2.77 23.07
N VAL A 75 7.91 2.11 22.24
CA VAL A 75 8.97 2.77 21.47
C VAL A 75 8.92 2.30 20.03
N ILE A 76 9.11 3.24 19.10
CA ILE A 76 9.31 2.95 17.68
C ILE A 76 10.59 3.63 17.21
N GLY A 77 11.36 2.92 16.40
CA GLY A 77 12.52 3.42 15.70
C GLY A 77 12.33 3.32 14.18
N PHE A 78 12.79 4.35 13.47
CA PHE A 78 12.78 4.40 12.02
C PHE A 78 14.16 4.82 11.51
N SER A 79 14.73 4.04 10.61
CA SER A 79 16.00 4.32 9.97
C SER A 79 15.83 4.30 8.46
N ILE A 80 16.46 5.25 7.79
CA ILE A 80 16.45 5.34 6.33
C ILE A 80 17.84 5.74 5.83
N GLU A 81 18.29 5.02 4.83
CA GLU A 81 19.54 5.23 4.13
C GLU A 81 19.23 5.54 2.68
N ARG A 82 19.88 6.56 2.12
CA ARG A 82 19.93 6.80 0.69
C ARG A 82 21.28 6.39 0.12
N LYS A 83 21.24 5.88 -1.09
CA LYS A 83 22.37 5.52 -1.92
C LYS A 83 22.27 6.29 -3.23
N ASP A 84 23.23 7.16 -3.47
CA ASP A 84 23.28 7.95 -4.71
C ASP A 84 23.37 7.02 -5.92
N LYS A 85 22.53 7.25 -6.92
CA LYS A 85 22.57 6.49 -8.19
C LYS A 85 23.76 6.87 -9.07
N SER A 86 24.25 8.09 -8.89
CA SER A 86 25.45 8.62 -9.52
C SER A 86 26.37 9.17 -8.43
N GLU A 87 27.68 9.02 -8.57
CA GLU A 87 28.62 9.62 -7.63
C GLU A 87 28.41 11.13 -7.52
N THR A 88 28.17 11.62 -6.31
CA THR A 88 28.11 13.04 -6.01
C THR A 88 29.37 13.44 -5.25
N THR A 89 29.92 14.62 -5.55
CA THR A 89 31.05 15.19 -4.80
C THR A 89 30.61 15.96 -3.55
N VAL A 90 29.29 16.03 -3.31
CA VAL A 90 28.72 16.75 -2.18
C VAL A 90 28.51 15.75 -1.05
N ASP A 91 29.20 15.98 0.06
CA ASP A 91 29.07 15.15 1.26
C ASP A 91 27.78 15.51 2.02
N GLU A 92 26.67 14.99 1.50
CA GLU A 92 25.37 15.14 2.13
C GLU A 92 25.03 13.97 3.04
N TYR A 93 24.06 14.18 3.92
CA TYR A 93 23.59 13.17 4.85
C TYR A 93 22.99 11.97 4.12
N ARG A 94 23.57 10.78 4.27
CA ARG A 94 23.12 9.55 3.59
C ARG A 94 22.28 8.64 4.47
N ARG A 95 22.28 8.85 5.78
CA ARG A 95 21.48 8.06 6.72
C ARG A 95 20.80 8.99 7.71
N ALA A 96 19.56 8.67 8.04
CA ALA A 96 18.83 9.26 9.15
C ALA A 96 18.26 8.14 10.02
N LEU A 97 18.41 8.27 11.34
CA LEU A 97 17.81 7.37 12.32
C LEU A 97 16.99 8.22 13.27
N MET A 98 15.82 7.72 13.63
CA MET A 98 14.98 8.32 14.65
C MET A 98 14.39 7.29 15.58
N MET A 99 14.12 7.76 16.79
CA MET A 99 13.49 7.00 17.85
C MET A 99 12.45 7.87 18.52
N ILE A 100 11.27 7.30 18.73
CA ILE A 100 10.15 7.94 19.41
C ILE A 100 9.93 7.16 20.70
N LYS A 101 10.10 7.84 21.84
CA LYS A 101 9.86 7.31 23.18
C LYS A 101 8.61 7.92 23.78
N GLY A 102 8.01 7.22 24.74
CA GLY A 102 6.83 7.69 25.45
C GLY A 102 5.56 7.58 24.62
N ILE A 103 5.47 6.55 23.78
CA ILE A 103 4.21 6.19 23.11
C ILE A 103 3.36 5.44 24.13
N ARG A 104 2.15 5.96 24.39
CA ARG A 104 1.12 5.29 25.17
C ARG A 104 0.23 4.48 24.24
N ILE A 105 0.04 3.22 24.59
CA ILE A 105 -0.97 2.32 24.01
C ILE A 105 -2.05 2.12 25.06
N ASN A 106 -3.29 2.46 24.74
CA ASN A 106 -4.44 2.26 25.63
C ASN A 106 -5.65 1.81 24.81
N GLY A 107 -6.12 0.58 25.04
CA GLY A 107 -7.24 0.01 24.29
C GLY A 107 -6.95 -0.10 22.80
N GLY A 108 -5.68 -0.35 22.43
CA GLY A 108 -5.22 -0.43 21.05
C GLY A 108 -5.05 0.91 20.33
N GLN A 109 -5.24 2.05 21.01
CA GLN A 109 -5.01 3.38 20.44
C GLN A 109 -3.67 3.95 20.87
N PHE A 110 -3.03 4.69 19.96
CA PHE A 110 -1.76 5.36 20.19
C PHE A 110 -1.96 6.80 20.62
N SER A 111 -1.12 7.23 21.56
CA SER A 111 -0.97 8.64 21.95
C SER A 111 0.46 8.88 22.44
N LEU A 112 0.84 10.15 22.60
CA LEU A 112 2.13 10.51 23.19
C LEU A 112 1.94 10.95 24.64
N ASN A 113 2.88 10.55 25.49
CA ASN A 113 3.01 11.10 26.83
C ASN A 113 3.52 12.54 26.81
N GLU A 114 3.29 13.28 27.88
CA GLU A 114 3.83 14.64 28.05
C GLU A 114 5.37 14.67 28.00
N ASP A 115 6.03 13.57 28.38
CA ASP A 115 7.48 13.40 28.36
C ASP A 115 7.97 12.69 27.08
N ALA A 116 7.13 12.59 26.04
CA ALA A 116 7.53 11.98 24.78
C ALA A 116 8.80 12.64 24.21
N GLU A 117 9.69 11.79 23.69
CA GLU A 117 10.95 12.24 23.10
C GLU A 117 11.06 11.73 21.67
N LEU A 118 11.37 12.63 20.74
CA LEU A 118 11.90 12.28 19.44
C LEU A 118 13.40 12.53 19.44
N ARG A 119 14.18 11.47 19.27
CA ARG A 119 15.62 11.56 19.09
C ARG A 119 15.94 11.25 17.65
N GLY A 120 16.79 12.06 17.04
CA GLY A 120 17.21 11.80 15.67
C GLY A 120 18.66 12.12 15.41
N TRP A 121 19.20 11.41 14.42
CA TRP A 121 20.60 11.42 14.03
C TRP A 121 20.71 11.48 12.52
N GLY A 122 21.75 12.18 12.04
CA GLY A 122 22.12 12.18 10.63
C GLY A 122 23.62 11.96 10.47
N TRP A 123 24.01 11.19 9.46
CA TRP A 123 25.42 11.01 9.09
C TRP A 123 25.69 11.38 7.64
N LYS A 124 26.84 12.03 7.43
CA LYS A 124 27.42 12.27 6.11
C LYS A 124 28.19 11.03 5.63
N PHE A 125 28.45 10.93 4.33
CA PHE A 125 29.06 9.74 3.73
C PHE A 125 30.57 9.66 3.99
N LEU A 126 31.27 10.79 3.85
CA LEU A 126 32.73 10.84 3.93
C LEU A 126 33.22 11.07 5.36
N ASP A 127 32.37 11.67 6.19
CA ASP A 127 32.63 11.87 7.60
C ASP A 127 31.50 11.23 8.42
N GLN A 128 31.76 10.02 8.93
CA GLN A 128 30.87 9.36 9.89
C GLN A 128 30.86 10.07 11.25
N SER A 129 31.54 11.22 11.41
CA SER A 129 31.32 12.07 12.56
C SER A 129 29.83 12.41 12.64
N GLU A 130 29.24 12.04 13.78
CA GLU A 130 27.82 12.18 14.05
C GLU A 130 27.41 13.64 13.87
N GLY A 131 26.54 13.92 12.88
CA GLY A 131 25.80 15.16 12.87
C GLY A 131 24.95 15.14 14.13
N GLY A 132 25.30 15.97 15.10
CA GLY A 132 24.92 15.79 16.51
C GLY A 132 23.47 15.35 16.72
N ALA A 133 23.29 14.35 17.58
CA ALA A 133 21.98 13.89 18.03
C ALA A 133 21.13 15.09 18.46
N LYS A 134 19.93 15.22 17.90
CA LYS A 134 18.95 16.21 18.34
C LYS A 134 17.82 15.49 19.05
N THR A 135 17.52 15.96 20.25
CA THR A 135 16.37 15.52 21.04
C THR A 135 15.32 16.61 21.03
N ILE A 136 14.10 16.23 20.66
CA ILE A 136 12.89 17.04 20.75
C ILE A 136 12.06 16.41 21.86
N THR A 137 11.62 17.22 22.82
CA THR A 137 10.84 16.76 23.97
C THR A 137 9.46 17.41 24.00
N GLY A 138 8.51 16.69 24.59
CA GLY A 138 7.12 17.11 24.72
C GLY A 138 6.24 16.64 23.57
N SER A 139 5.08 16.07 23.90
CA SER A 139 4.11 15.53 22.92
C SER A 139 3.80 16.49 21.78
N ALA A 140 3.43 17.74 22.09
CA ALA A 140 3.08 18.75 21.08
C ALA A 140 4.23 19.04 20.10
N SER A 141 5.49 19.01 20.57
CA SER A 141 6.65 19.19 19.69
C SER A 141 6.88 17.96 18.83
N VAL A 142 6.73 16.75 19.39
CA VAL A 142 6.90 15.48 18.67
C VAL A 142 5.81 15.28 17.60
N GLU A 143 4.56 15.67 17.90
CA GLU A 143 3.40 15.60 16.98
C GLU A 143 3.57 16.45 15.71
N SER A 144 4.49 17.43 15.72
CA SER A 144 4.82 18.18 14.50
C SER A 144 5.64 17.37 13.48
N TYR A 145 6.15 16.19 13.87
CA TYR A 145 7.00 15.33 13.03
C TYR A 145 6.38 13.97 12.74
N ILE A 146 5.50 13.48 13.61
CA ILE A 146 4.79 12.20 13.49
C ILE A 146 3.33 12.43 13.80
N THR A 147 2.44 11.79 13.04
CA THR A 147 1.00 11.82 13.31
C THR A 147 0.55 10.46 13.82
N PHE A 148 -0.22 10.47 14.91
CA PHE A 148 -0.98 9.33 15.39
C PHE A 148 -2.46 9.56 15.05
N ASP A 149 -3.10 8.58 14.41
CA ASP A 149 -4.53 8.61 14.11
C ASP A 149 -5.14 7.26 14.50
N GLY A 150 -5.66 7.17 15.72
CA GLY A 150 -6.06 5.91 16.33
C GLY A 150 -4.87 4.96 16.49
N ASN A 151 -4.80 3.93 15.66
CA ASN A 151 -3.72 2.93 15.61
C ASN A 151 -2.87 3.05 14.34
N ILE A 152 -2.96 4.17 13.64
CA ILE A 152 -2.13 4.48 12.49
C ILE A 152 -1.01 5.43 12.92
N ILE A 153 0.20 5.16 12.45
CA ILE A 153 1.38 5.99 12.69
C ILE A 153 1.90 6.47 11.35
N LYS A 154 1.98 7.79 11.16
CA LYS A 154 2.51 8.41 9.94
C LYS A 154 3.84 9.09 10.24
N ILE A 155 4.86 8.69 9.49
CA ILE A 155 6.25 9.11 9.62
C ILE A 155 6.61 9.87 8.34
N ASP A 156 6.78 11.18 8.47
CA ASP A 156 7.09 12.10 7.37
C ASP A 156 8.60 12.37 7.29
N TYR A 157 9.28 11.82 6.28
CA TYR A 157 10.73 11.94 6.18
C TYR A 157 11.24 13.38 6.07
N GLN A 158 10.54 14.27 5.38
CA GLN A 158 10.96 15.67 5.27
C GLN A 158 10.88 16.38 6.62
N ASN A 159 9.77 16.23 7.36
CA ASN A 159 9.65 16.80 8.71
C ASN A 159 10.76 16.25 9.61
N LEU A 160 11.01 14.96 9.51
CA LEU A 160 12.02 14.25 10.28
C LEU A 160 13.45 14.74 9.99
N ARG A 161 13.77 15.07 8.74
CA ARG A 161 15.03 15.74 8.39
C ARG A 161 15.16 17.11 9.04
N VAL A 162 14.10 17.90 9.03
CA VAL A 162 14.06 19.20 9.71
C VAL A 162 14.26 19.03 11.22
N ALA A 163 13.66 17.98 11.80
CA ALA A 163 13.80 17.64 13.21
C ALA A 163 15.28 17.49 13.60
N VAL A 164 16.07 16.82 12.76
CA VAL A 164 17.50 16.57 13.00
C VAL A 164 18.43 17.65 12.41
N GLY A 165 17.87 18.80 12.03
CA GLY A 165 18.63 19.98 11.60
C GLY A 165 19.17 19.89 10.16
N LEU A 166 18.61 19.02 9.33
CA LEU A 166 19.00 18.85 7.94
C LEU A 166 18.15 19.77 7.06
N SER A 167 18.80 20.70 6.37
CA SER A 167 18.14 21.71 5.53
C SER A 167 18.19 21.43 4.02
N ALA A 168 18.97 20.45 3.57
CA ALA A 168 19.03 20.10 2.15
C ALA A 168 17.71 19.43 1.71
N ILE A 169 17.21 19.76 0.52
CA ILE A 169 16.15 18.99 -0.13
C ILE A 169 16.85 17.86 -0.90
N SER A 170 16.43 16.61 -0.69
CA SER A 170 16.95 15.48 -1.46
C SER A 170 15.90 15.15 -2.50
N ASP A 171 16.20 15.46 -3.77
CA ASP A 171 15.40 15.01 -4.90
C ASP A 171 15.31 13.48 -4.89
N PRO A 172 14.14 12.87 -4.58
CA PRO A 172 14.04 11.44 -4.38
C PRO A 172 14.49 10.61 -5.58
N ASN A 173 14.39 11.17 -6.79
CA ASN A 173 14.71 10.52 -8.05
C ASN A 173 16.20 10.12 -8.18
N ASN A 174 17.09 10.80 -7.47
CA ASN A 174 18.54 10.62 -7.58
C ASN A 174 19.08 9.50 -6.68
N PHE A 175 18.21 8.84 -5.91
CA PHE A 175 18.62 7.91 -4.87
C PHE A 175 17.88 6.57 -4.96
N ASP A 176 18.59 5.52 -4.57
CA ASP A 176 18.01 4.27 -4.09
C ASP A 176 17.93 4.37 -2.55
N TRP A 177 16.88 3.83 -1.95
CA TRP A 177 16.57 3.97 -0.54
C TRP A 177 16.49 2.61 0.13
N ASN A 178 17.11 2.49 1.29
CA ASN A 178 16.88 1.38 2.22
C ASN A 178 16.20 1.95 3.45
N TYR A 179 15.14 1.32 3.93
CA TYR A 179 14.48 1.72 5.16
C TYR A 179 14.34 0.55 6.11
N ARG A 180 14.10 0.89 7.36
CA ARG A 180 14.17 0.02 8.51
C ARG A 180 13.23 0.55 9.57
N LEU A 181 12.28 -0.27 10.00
CA LEU A 181 11.35 0.03 11.08
C LEU A 181 11.56 -0.99 12.20
N VAL A 182 11.63 -0.52 13.44
CA VAL A 182 11.77 -1.34 14.65
C VAL A 182 10.78 -0.86 15.70
N TRP A 183 10.23 -1.76 16.49
CA TRP A 183 9.27 -1.42 17.54
C TRP A 183 9.43 -2.31 18.78
N SER A 184 9.07 -1.78 19.94
CA SER A 184 9.09 -2.51 21.20
C SER A 184 8.10 -3.67 21.20
N SER A 185 8.30 -4.66 22.08
CA SER A 185 7.45 -5.85 22.24
C SER A 185 5.95 -5.56 22.51
N HIS A 186 5.60 -4.33 22.89
CA HIS A 186 4.22 -3.89 23.12
C HIS A 186 3.37 -3.83 21.84
N PHE A 187 3.98 -3.86 20.66
CA PHE A 187 3.30 -3.94 19.37
C PHE A 187 3.33 -5.38 18.86
N GLY A 188 2.65 -6.28 19.57
CA GLY A 188 2.66 -7.70 19.25
C GLY A 188 2.13 -7.95 17.84
N LEU A 189 2.96 -8.48 16.95
CA LEU A 189 2.53 -8.92 15.64
C LEU A 189 2.36 -10.44 15.70
N THR A 190 1.19 -10.98 15.38
CA THR A 190 0.97 -12.43 15.38
C THR A 190 1.83 -13.07 14.28
N GLY A 191 2.84 -13.86 14.66
CA GLY A 191 3.85 -14.38 13.71
C GLY A 191 4.98 -13.38 13.40
N GLY A 192 5.05 -12.30 14.17
CA GLY A 192 6.05 -11.24 14.06
C GLY A 192 7.47 -11.75 14.21
N ILE A 193 8.39 -11.00 13.61
CA ILE A 193 9.78 -11.38 13.62
C ILE A 193 10.46 -10.64 14.74
N THR A 194 10.79 -11.38 15.78
CA THR A 194 11.61 -10.89 16.87
C THR A 194 13.02 -10.64 16.37
N VAL A 195 13.52 -9.43 16.59
CA VAL A 195 14.94 -9.14 16.45
C VAL A 195 15.61 -9.16 17.80
N THR A 196 16.82 -9.68 17.84
CA THR A 196 17.68 -9.63 19.02
C THR A 196 18.30 -8.25 19.17
N SER A 197 18.67 -7.89 20.40
CA SER A 197 19.44 -6.66 20.67
C SER A 197 20.72 -6.58 19.85
N ASP A 198 21.40 -7.72 19.66
CA ASP A 198 22.64 -7.82 18.87
C ASP A 198 22.42 -7.49 17.38
N GLU A 199 21.31 -7.93 16.79
CA GLU A 199 20.96 -7.62 15.40
C GLU A 199 20.66 -6.13 15.21
N VAL A 200 19.90 -5.54 16.13
CA VAL A 200 19.65 -4.09 16.15
C VAL A 200 20.97 -3.33 16.32
N ASP A 201 21.84 -3.79 17.22
CA ASP A 201 23.11 -3.13 17.52
C ASP A 201 24.14 -3.18 16.38
N ALA A 202 24.22 -4.30 15.68
CA ALA A 202 25.21 -4.50 14.62
C ALA A 202 24.80 -3.83 13.29
N GLU A 203 23.51 -3.87 12.95
CA GLU A 203 23.06 -3.47 11.61
C GLU A 203 22.32 -2.14 11.55
N TRP A 204 21.71 -1.68 12.66
CA TRP A 204 20.74 -0.58 12.65
C TRP A 204 21.29 0.70 13.28
N LEU A 205 22.20 0.56 14.24
CA LEU A 205 22.65 1.66 15.08
C LEU A 205 24.12 2.03 14.82
N PRO A 206 24.46 3.32 14.88
CA PRO A 206 25.86 3.73 14.96
C PRO A 206 26.49 3.24 16.27
N SER A 207 27.81 3.08 16.27
CA SER A 207 28.58 2.68 17.45
C SER A 207 28.46 3.63 18.65
N SER A 208 28.13 4.91 18.42
CA SER A 208 27.95 5.92 19.47
C SER A 208 26.57 5.90 20.13
N GLY A 209 25.53 5.39 19.46
CA GLY A 209 24.14 5.37 19.94
C GLY A 209 23.75 4.11 20.72
N LYS A 210 24.57 3.06 20.65
CA LYS A 210 24.27 1.68 21.09
C LYS A 210 23.65 1.54 22.48
N PRO A 211 24.21 2.14 23.55
CA PRO A 211 23.72 1.88 24.90
C PRO A 211 22.32 2.42 25.18
N ALA A 212 21.85 3.42 24.43
CA ALA A 212 20.56 4.07 24.67
C ALA A 212 19.39 3.36 23.95
N PHE A 213 19.69 2.44 23.03
CA PHE A 213 18.69 1.78 22.18
C PHE A 213 18.47 0.31 22.57
N ILE A 214 19.53 -0.40 22.97
CA ILE A 214 19.47 -1.84 23.25
C ILE A 214 18.39 -2.14 24.31
N ASP A 215 18.43 -1.45 25.45
CA ASP A 215 17.46 -1.64 26.55
C ASP A 215 15.99 -1.44 26.15
N LEU A 216 15.72 -0.60 25.14
CA LEU A 216 14.34 -0.23 24.75
C LEU A 216 13.71 -1.19 23.74
N PHE A 217 14.54 -1.98 23.06
CA PHE A 217 14.11 -2.95 22.06
C PHE A 217 14.51 -4.38 22.42
N GLU A 218 14.93 -4.65 23.66
CA GLU A 218 15.08 -6.01 24.16
C GLU A 218 13.74 -6.74 23.95
N ASN A 219 13.68 -7.62 22.93
CA ASN A 219 12.50 -8.35 22.46
C ASN A 219 11.52 -7.60 21.53
N GLY A 220 12.01 -6.57 20.83
CA GLY A 220 11.25 -5.89 19.79
C GLY A 220 11.08 -6.71 18.50
N SER A 221 10.41 -6.11 17.52
CA SER A 221 10.33 -6.63 16.16
C SER A 221 10.81 -5.60 15.16
N ALA A 222 11.26 -6.06 13.99
CA ALA A 222 11.75 -5.16 12.97
C ALA A 222 11.52 -5.69 11.55
N VAL A 223 11.47 -4.74 10.63
CA VAL A 223 11.34 -4.99 9.19
C VAL A 223 12.22 -4.02 8.42
N GLN A 224 12.81 -4.51 7.34
CA GLN A 224 13.59 -3.70 6.40
C GLN A 224 13.04 -3.85 4.99
N GLY A 225 13.20 -2.81 4.20
CA GLY A 225 12.86 -2.82 2.79
C GLY A 225 13.77 -1.90 2.01
N ASP A 226 13.68 -2.01 0.70
CA ASP A 226 14.42 -1.14 -0.22
C ASP A 226 13.50 -0.68 -1.35
N PHE A 227 13.72 0.54 -1.82
CA PHE A 227 12.99 1.08 -2.97
C PHE A 227 13.83 2.04 -3.79
N SER A 228 13.52 2.17 -5.07
CA SER A 228 14.13 3.19 -5.94
C SER A 228 13.07 4.15 -6.45
N VAL A 229 13.42 5.39 -6.78
CA VAL A 229 12.48 6.35 -7.37
C VAL A 229 12.98 6.79 -8.73
N GLY A 230 12.17 6.76 -9.78
CA GLY A 230 12.60 7.12 -11.13
C GLY A 230 13.33 6.01 -11.89
N LYS A 231 13.26 4.75 -11.43
CA LYS A 231 13.69 3.58 -12.23
C LYS A 231 12.58 3.07 -13.14
N VAL A 232 11.34 3.38 -12.82
CA VAL A 232 10.16 2.91 -13.54
C VAL A 232 9.54 4.07 -14.32
N VAL A 233 9.07 3.79 -15.53
CA VAL A 233 8.27 4.74 -16.30
C VAL A 233 6.83 4.59 -15.85
N ALA A 234 6.30 5.60 -15.15
CA ALA A 234 4.86 5.67 -14.91
C ALA A 234 4.17 5.71 -16.27
N THR A 235 3.31 4.72 -16.53
CA THR A 235 2.47 4.75 -17.72
C THR A 235 1.12 5.32 -17.30
N SER A 236 0.68 6.39 -17.96
CA SER A 236 -0.68 6.87 -17.77
C SER A 236 -1.63 5.79 -18.29
N LEU A 237 -2.50 5.29 -17.43
CA LEU A 237 -3.55 4.38 -17.81
C LEU A 237 -4.90 5.08 -17.73
N SER A 238 -5.73 4.83 -18.73
CA SER A 238 -7.09 5.35 -18.80
C SER A 238 -8.06 4.18 -18.89
N ILE A 239 -9.04 4.18 -17.99
CA ILE A 239 -10.12 3.21 -17.93
C ILE A 239 -11.38 3.92 -18.41
N GLU A 240 -11.97 3.43 -19.49
CA GLU A 240 -13.23 3.95 -19.99
C GLU A 240 -14.40 3.23 -19.32
N LEU A 241 -15.24 3.98 -18.63
CA LEU A 241 -16.51 3.54 -18.07
C LEU A 241 -17.62 3.79 -19.09
N HIS A 242 -18.44 2.78 -19.34
CA HIS A 242 -19.61 2.89 -20.19
C HIS A 242 -20.89 3.14 -19.36
N PRO A 243 -21.95 3.71 -19.96
CA PRO A 243 -23.26 3.81 -19.32
C PRO A 243 -23.75 2.49 -18.70
N GLY A 244 -24.23 2.55 -17.47
CA GLY A 244 -24.67 1.38 -16.70
C GLY A 244 -23.57 0.83 -15.79
N TRP A 245 -23.60 -0.47 -15.53
CA TRP A 245 -22.66 -1.11 -14.61
C TRP A 245 -21.31 -1.41 -15.27
N ASN A 246 -20.23 -1.11 -14.55
CA ASN A 246 -18.85 -1.42 -14.93
C ASN A 246 -18.20 -2.17 -13.76
N LEU A 247 -17.51 -3.28 -14.05
CA LEU A 247 -16.69 -3.98 -13.08
C LEU A 247 -15.24 -3.59 -13.27
N LEU A 248 -14.66 -3.00 -12.24
CA LEU A 248 -13.29 -2.49 -12.24
C LEU A 248 -12.46 -3.26 -11.23
N VAL A 249 -11.19 -3.46 -11.55
CA VAL A 249 -10.16 -3.80 -10.57
C VAL A 249 -8.98 -2.89 -10.92
N PRO A 250 -8.88 -1.71 -10.30
CA PRO A 250 -7.84 -0.74 -10.65
C PRO A 250 -6.45 -1.33 -10.42
N PRO A 251 -5.56 -1.33 -11.41
CA PRO A 251 -4.16 -1.74 -11.21
C PRO A 251 -3.32 -0.64 -10.53
N PHE A 252 -3.95 0.48 -10.15
CA PHE A 252 -3.38 1.66 -9.52
C PHE A 252 -4.45 2.40 -8.71
N PHE A 253 -4.02 3.33 -7.86
CA PHE A 253 -4.95 4.23 -7.19
C PHE A 253 -5.51 5.23 -8.21
N ILE A 254 -6.83 5.27 -8.37
CA ILE A 254 -7.50 6.23 -9.23
C ILE A 254 -7.99 7.36 -8.33
N GLU A 255 -7.41 8.54 -8.44
CA GLU A 255 -7.98 9.72 -7.79
C GLU A 255 -9.30 10.09 -8.48
N ILE A 256 -10.36 10.24 -7.70
CA ILE A 256 -11.63 10.76 -8.19
C ILE A 256 -11.66 12.22 -7.77
N ASP A 257 -11.41 13.10 -8.73
CA ASP A 257 -11.50 14.54 -8.50
C ASP A 257 -12.96 14.91 -8.15
N SER A 258 -13.19 15.15 -6.86
CA SER A 258 -14.47 15.58 -6.30
C SER A 258 -14.96 16.92 -6.87
N ALA A 259 -14.07 17.72 -7.48
CA ALA A 259 -14.43 18.98 -8.14
C ALA A 259 -14.79 18.79 -9.62
N ALA A 260 -14.65 17.59 -10.19
CA ALA A 260 -14.90 17.32 -11.60
C ALA A 260 -16.29 16.73 -11.87
N LEU A 261 -16.82 17.02 -13.07
CA LEU A 261 -18.05 16.46 -13.68
C LEU A 261 -18.15 14.91 -13.63
N ALA A 262 -17.07 14.21 -13.27
CA ALA A 262 -17.02 12.77 -13.14
C ALA A 262 -17.91 12.26 -11.99
N ILE A 263 -17.88 12.91 -10.83
CA ILE A 263 -18.56 12.40 -9.62
C ILE A 263 -20.08 12.50 -9.74
N GLU A 264 -20.59 13.58 -10.35
CA GLU A 264 -22.03 13.79 -10.57
C GLU A 264 -22.65 12.73 -11.50
N ARG A 265 -21.81 12.07 -12.30
CA ARG A 265 -22.24 11.04 -13.24
C ARG A 265 -22.21 9.64 -12.63
N ILE A 266 -21.52 9.44 -11.51
CA ILE A 266 -21.47 8.13 -10.85
C ILE A 266 -22.69 7.99 -9.93
N GLU A 267 -23.59 7.07 -10.27
CA GLU A 267 -24.84 6.85 -9.53
C GLU A 267 -24.61 5.98 -8.29
N SER A 268 -23.73 4.99 -8.38
CA SER A 268 -23.50 4.03 -7.30
C SER A 268 -22.14 3.37 -7.44
N ILE A 269 -21.47 3.18 -6.30
CA ILE A 269 -20.19 2.47 -6.21
C ILE A 269 -20.34 1.39 -5.14
N TRP A 270 -19.90 0.18 -5.47
CA TRP A 270 -19.78 -0.91 -4.51
C TRP A 270 -18.36 -1.45 -4.54
N GLU A 271 -17.68 -1.36 -3.41
CA GLU A 271 -16.32 -1.84 -3.22
C GLU A 271 -16.35 -3.29 -2.71
N GLY A 272 -15.63 -4.17 -3.37
CA GLY A 272 -15.53 -5.57 -2.98
C GLY A 272 -14.47 -5.79 -1.91
N SER A 273 -14.65 -6.82 -1.10
CA SER A 273 -13.58 -7.27 -0.21
C SER A 273 -12.36 -7.76 -1.03
N PRO A 274 -11.15 -7.77 -0.46
CA PRO A 274 -9.97 -8.42 -1.01
C PRO A 274 -10.10 -9.92 -1.31
N THR A 275 -11.20 -10.55 -0.89
CA THR A 275 -11.54 -11.94 -1.21
C THR A 275 -12.76 -12.08 -2.12
N ILE A 276 -13.34 -10.96 -2.57
CA ILE A 276 -14.57 -10.83 -3.39
C ILE A 276 -15.81 -11.56 -2.88
N ASP A 277 -15.83 -12.00 -1.62
CA ASP A 277 -16.97 -12.68 -1.02
C ASP A 277 -18.13 -11.72 -0.70
N SER A 278 -17.87 -10.41 -0.68
CA SER A 278 -18.88 -9.38 -0.42
C SER A 278 -18.53 -8.06 -1.09
N PHE A 279 -19.55 -7.21 -1.24
CA PHE A 279 -19.42 -5.84 -1.72
C PHE A 279 -20.14 -4.88 -0.76
N THR A 280 -19.49 -3.77 -0.45
CA THR A 280 -19.99 -2.71 0.44
C THR A 280 -20.28 -1.47 -0.38
N TYR A 281 -21.44 -0.86 -0.16
CA TYR A 281 -21.79 0.39 -0.82
C TYR A 281 -20.87 1.52 -0.35
N GLN A 282 -20.33 2.29 -1.29
CA GLN A 282 -19.55 3.49 -1.04
C GLN A 282 -20.33 4.70 -1.54
N ASN A 283 -20.38 5.76 -0.73
CA ASN A 283 -21.02 7.02 -1.12
C ASN A 283 -20.16 7.73 -2.19
N PRO A 284 -20.63 7.88 -3.44
CA PRO A 284 -19.80 8.45 -4.50
C PRO A 284 -19.30 9.87 -4.19
N VAL A 285 -20.06 10.67 -3.44
CA VAL A 285 -19.71 12.07 -3.12
C VAL A 285 -18.56 12.17 -2.12
N GLU A 286 -18.39 11.17 -1.27
CA GLU A 286 -17.34 11.12 -0.24
C GLU A 286 -16.09 10.38 -0.73
N LEU A 287 -16.17 9.77 -1.92
CA LEU A 287 -15.11 8.94 -2.44
C LEU A 287 -14.01 9.82 -3.05
N THR A 288 -12.81 9.77 -2.46
CA THR A 288 -11.62 10.48 -2.94
C THR A 288 -10.85 9.69 -4.00
N GLY A 289 -11.12 8.39 -4.14
CA GLY A 289 -10.50 7.56 -5.16
C GLY A 289 -10.89 6.08 -5.09
N LEU A 290 -10.39 5.31 -6.05
CA LEU A 290 -10.48 3.85 -6.08
C LEU A 290 -9.12 3.25 -5.76
N THR A 291 -9.04 2.47 -4.69
CA THR A 291 -7.83 1.79 -4.24
C THR A 291 -7.36 0.73 -5.23
N LYS A 292 -6.04 0.69 -5.48
CA LYS A 292 -5.39 -0.36 -6.28
C LYS A 292 -5.74 -1.75 -5.75
N GLY A 293 -6.03 -2.67 -6.66
CA GLY A 293 -6.19 -4.10 -6.35
C GLY A 293 -7.50 -4.46 -5.65
N LEU A 294 -8.38 -3.49 -5.37
CA LEU A 294 -9.74 -3.78 -4.90
C LEU A 294 -10.71 -3.87 -6.09
N PRO A 295 -11.74 -4.71 -6.02
CA PRO A 295 -12.78 -4.76 -7.04
C PRO A 295 -13.85 -3.72 -6.79
N TYR A 296 -14.36 -3.08 -7.84
CA TYR A 296 -15.45 -2.11 -7.72
C TYR A 296 -16.52 -2.36 -8.78
N TRP A 297 -17.78 -2.38 -8.37
CA TRP A 297 -18.90 -2.16 -9.26
C TRP A 297 -19.24 -0.68 -9.29
N VAL A 298 -19.04 -0.04 -10.44
CA VAL A 298 -19.33 1.38 -10.64
C VAL A 298 -20.48 1.51 -11.64
N LYS A 299 -21.58 2.14 -11.21
CA LYS A 299 -22.71 2.47 -12.07
C LYS A 299 -22.60 3.90 -12.58
N LEU A 300 -22.42 4.06 -13.88
CA LEU A 300 -22.37 5.35 -14.55
C LEU A 300 -23.76 5.73 -15.08
N SER A 301 -24.18 6.96 -14.82
CA SER A 301 -25.38 7.58 -15.37
C SER A 301 -25.08 8.37 -16.66
N GLY A 302 -26.12 8.56 -17.48
CA GLY A 302 -26.03 9.24 -18.78
C GLY A 302 -25.70 8.31 -19.95
N GLU A 303 -25.46 8.90 -21.13
CA GLU A 303 -25.26 8.15 -22.38
C GLU A 303 -23.82 8.17 -22.90
N THR A 304 -22.98 9.06 -22.38
CA THR A 304 -21.58 9.17 -22.80
C THR A 304 -20.67 8.31 -21.94
N PRO A 305 -19.55 7.78 -22.47
CA PRO A 305 -18.53 7.19 -21.61
C PRO A 305 -17.90 8.21 -20.65
N LEU A 306 -17.26 7.72 -19.58
CA LEU A 306 -16.44 8.51 -18.66
C LEU A 306 -15.05 7.87 -18.60
N THR A 307 -14.00 8.64 -18.83
CA THR A 307 -12.63 8.14 -18.70
C THR A 307 -12.10 8.47 -17.31
N LEU A 308 -11.68 7.45 -16.58
CA LEU A 308 -10.90 7.58 -15.35
C LEU A 308 -9.43 7.39 -15.71
N SER A 309 -8.54 8.27 -15.22
CA SER A 309 -7.12 8.19 -15.54
C SER A 309 -6.29 8.15 -14.25
N GLY A 310 -5.11 7.54 -14.34
CA GLY A 310 -4.05 7.63 -13.33
C GLY A 310 -2.81 6.88 -13.78
N SER A 311 -1.90 6.57 -12.86
CA SER A 311 -0.55 6.12 -13.20
C SER A 311 -0.27 4.71 -12.65
N ILE A 312 0.22 3.81 -13.51
CA ILE A 312 0.67 2.46 -13.11
C ILE A 312 2.20 2.39 -12.96
N LEU A 313 2.66 1.56 -12.02
CA LEU A 313 4.08 1.31 -11.78
C LEU A 313 4.57 0.07 -12.52
N THR A 314 4.11 -1.14 -12.18
CA THR A 314 4.78 -2.34 -12.75
C THR A 314 3.95 -3.62 -12.75
N ASP A 315 2.75 -3.66 -12.16
CA ASP A 315 1.96 -4.90 -12.16
C ASP A 315 1.16 -5.00 -13.45
N THR A 316 1.58 -5.89 -14.35
CA THR A 316 0.83 -6.21 -15.57
C THR A 316 -0.51 -6.88 -15.28
N ILE A 317 -0.61 -7.57 -14.14
CA ILE A 317 -1.75 -8.41 -13.76
C ILE A 317 -2.03 -8.24 -12.26
N SER A 318 -3.28 -7.99 -11.90
CA SER A 318 -3.77 -8.03 -10.51
C SER A 318 -4.82 -9.13 -10.40
N SER A 319 -4.71 -9.97 -9.38
CA SER A 319 -5.63 -11.08 -9.15
C SER A 319 -6.13 -11.07 -7.71
N ILE A 320 -7.43 -11.28 -7.54
CA ILE A 320 -8.15 -11.28 -6.27
C ILE A 320 -8.82 -12.65 -6.13
N SER A 321 -8.36 -13.44 -5.18
CA SER A 321 -8.88 -14.79 -4.97
C SER A 321 -10.20 -14.76 -4.22
N GLY A 322 -11.19 -15.53 -4.64
CA GLY A 322 -12.40 -15.77 -3.86
C GLY A 322 -12.69 -17.25 -3.68
N SER A 323 -13.69 -17.54 -2.84
CA SER A 323 -14.04 -18.90 -2.41
C SER A 323 -14.49 -19.81 -3.57
N GLU A 324 -15.24 -19.27 -4.54
CA GLU A 324 -15.66 -19.99 -5.75
C GLU A 324 -15.15 -19.36 -7.05
N TRP A 325 -15.06 -18.04 -7.06
CA TRP A 325 -14.67 -17.23 -8.19
C TRP A 325 -13.53 -16.31 -7.77
N SER A 326 -12.62 -16.06 -8.68
CA SER A 326 -11.55 -15.08 -8.55
C SER A 326 -11.74 -13.97 -9.57
N LEU A 327 -11.21 -12.79 -9.30
CA LEU A 327 -11.14 -11.68 -10.26
C LEU A 327 -9.71 -11.48 -10.73
N VAL A 328 -9.55 -11.16 -12.01
CA VAL A 328 -8.27 -10.73 -12.58
C VAL A 328 -8.47 -9.45 -13.38
N SER A 329 -7.46 -8.59 -13.37
CA SER A 329 -7.36 -7.45 -14.27
C SER A 329 -5.93 -7.30 -14.77
N VAL A 330 -5.80 -6.48 -15.81
CA VAL A 330 -4.51 -6.17 -16.41
C VAL A 330 -4.27 -4.68 -16.40
N SER A 331 -3.01 -4.27 -16.44
CA SER A 331 -2.63 -2.87 -16.59
C SER A 331 -2.28 -2.50 -18.04
N GLN A 332 -2.17 -3.50 -18.92
CA GLN A 332 -2.00 -3.33 -20.36
C GLN A 332 -2.89 -4.30 -21.10
N GLU A 333 -3.33 -3.93 -22.31
CA GLU A 333 -4.15 -4.81 -23.13
C GLU A 333 -3.44 -6.15 -23.34
N SER A 334 -4.13 -7.24 -23.02
CA SER A 334 -3.53 -8.57 -22.94
C SER A 334 -4.43 -9.61 -23.60
N SER A 335 -3.84 -10.61 -24.26
CA SER A 335 -4.61 -11.71 -24.87
C SER A 335 -5.35 -12.51 -23.80
N ALA A 336 -6.65 -12.76 -24.01
CA ALA A 336 -7.46 -13.58 -23.11
C ALA A 336 -6.92 -15.02 -22.99
N LEU A 337 -6.37 -15.56 -24.08
CA LEU A 337 -5.75 -16.89 -24.07
C LEU A 337 -4.50 -16.94 -23.18
N SER A 338 -3.62 -15.94 -23.30
CA SER A 338 -2.43 -15.84 -22.47
C SER A 338 -2.82 -15.72 -21.00
N MET A 339 -3.86 -14.93 -20.71
CA MET A 339 -4.34 -14.75 -19.35
C MET A 339 -4.85 -16.06 -18.74
N LEU A 340 -5.66 -16.83 -19.47
CA LEU A 340 -6.13 -18.14 -19.00
C LEU A 340 -4.99 -19.06 -18.59
N GLN A 341 -3.88 -19.05 -19.34
CA GLN A 341 -2.69 -19.83 -19.00
C GLN A 341 -2.02 -19.31 -17.72
N THR A 342 -1.92 -17.99 -17.56
CA THR A 342 -1.36 -17.36 -16.36
C THR A 342 -2.17 -17.68 -15.11
N VAL A 343 -3.49 -17.55 -15.16
CA VAL A 343 -4.38 -17.84 -14.00
C VAL A 343 -4.81 -19.30 -13.92
N SER A 344 -4.26 -20.16 -14.79
CA SER A 344 -4.58 -21.59 -14.90
C SER A 344 -6.09 -21.89 -15.02
N ALA A 345 -6.87 -21.06 -15.71
CA ALA A 345 -8.32 -21.19 -15.84
C ALA A 345 -8.75 -21.69 -17.23
N THR A 346 -10.01 -22.11 -17.36
CA THR A 346 -10.61 -22.52 -18.64
C THR A 346 -11.50 -21.45 -19.28
N GLY A 347 -11.90 -20.44 -18.50
CA GLY A 347 -12.76 -19.36 -18.95
C GLY A 347 -12.56 -18.06 -18.18
N LEU A 348 -12.87 -16.95 -18.85
CA LEU A 348 -12.96 -15.61 -18.29
C LEU A 348 -14.35 -15.03 -18.56
N TRP A 349 -14.90 -14.28 -17.61
CA TRP A 349 -16.19 -13.61 -17.74
C TRP A 349 -16.06 -12.15 -17.33
N CYS A 350 -16.62 -11.24 -18.11
CA CYS A 350 -16.70 -9.83 -17.75
C CYS A 350 -18.09 -9.28 -18.02
N TRP A 351 -18.41 -8.18 -17.37
CA TRP A 351 -19.61 -7.43 -17.65
C TRP A 351 -19.27 -6.23 -18.54
N SER A 352 -19.86 -6.19 -19.74
CA SER A 352 -19.73 -5.04 -20.65
C SER A 352 -20.98 -4.90 -21.51
N ASP A 353 -21.31 -3.67 -21.89
CA ASP A 353 -22.52 -3.33 -22.66
C ASP A 353 -23.81 -3.85 -22.02
N ASN A 354 -23.91 -3.76 -20.69
CA ASN A 354 -25.05 -4.24 -19.90
C ASN A 354 -25.38 -5.74 -20.10
N ARG A 355 -24.37 -6.56 -20.35
CA ARG A 355 -24.49 -8.02 -20.44
C ARG A 355 -23.21 -8.72 -19.99
N TRP A 356 -23.36 -9.99 -19.61
CA TRP A 356 -22.22 -10.88 -19.41
C TRP A 356 -21.62 -11.29 -20.76
N ASN A 357 -20.30 -11.14 -20.87
CA ASN A 357 -19.49 -11.66 -21.96
C ASN A 357 -18.50 -12.68 -21.40
N SER A 358 -18.08 -13.62 -22.24
CA SER A 358 -17.14 -14.67 -21.85
C SER A 358 -16.10 -14.96 -22.92
N TYR A 359 -14.93 -15.40 -22.49
CA TYR A 359 -13.93 -16.05 -23.30
C TYR A 359 -13.66 -17.46 -22.76
N LEU A 360 -13.82 -18.48 -23.59
CA LEU A 360 -13.58 -19.89 -23.24
C LEU A 360 -12.49 -20.46 -24.17
N ALA A 361 -11.46 -21.10 -23.61
CA ALA A 361 -10.28 -21.54 -24.37
C ALA A 361 -10.59 -22.50 -25.53
N GLU A 362 -11.58 -23.38 -25.36
CA GLU A 362 -11.96 -24.41 -26.33
C GLU A 362 -13.07 -23.96 -27.29
N VAL A 363 -13.57 -22.73 -27.14
CA VAL A 363 -14.61 -22.17 -27.99
C VAL A 363 -13.98 -21.36 -29.12
N PRO A 364 -14.41 -21.57 -30.39
CA PRO A 364 -13.94 -20.77 -31.51
C PRO A 364 -14.03 -19.26 -31.24
N SER A 365 -12.99 -18.52 -31.61
CA SER A 365 -12.85 -17.08 -31.27
C SER A 365 -14.05 -16.22 -31.68
N PHE A 366 -14.74 -16.54 -32.76
CA PHE A 366 -15.92 -15.80 -33.23
C PHE A 366 -17.16 -15.96 -32.35
N LEU A 367 -17.18 -16.95 -31.45
CA LEU A 367 -18.25 -17.15 -30.47
C LEU A 367 -17.92 -16.54 -29.11
N ASN A 368 -16.67 -16.13 -28.88
CA ASN A 368 -16.28 -15.45 -27.65
C ASN A 368 -16.69 -13.98 -27.69
N GLY A 369 -17.14 -13.44 -26.56
CA GLY A 369 -17.61 -12.06 -26.44
C GLY A 369 -16.47 -11.02 -26.46
N PHE A 370 -15.24 -11.46 -26.25
CA PHE A 370 -14.01 -10.66 -26.33
C PHE A 370 -12.82 -11.58 -26.61
N THR A 371 -11.70 -11.03 -27.07
CA THR A 371 -10.45 -11.79 -27.28
C THR A 371 -9.25 -11.20 -26.52
N HIS A 372 -9.42 -10.00 -25.98
CA HIS A 372 -8.40 -9.25 -25.23
C HIS A 372 -9.02 -8.72 -23.95
N LEU A 373 -8.21 -8.65 -22.89
CA LEU A 373 -8.55 -7.98 -21.65
C LEU A 373 -8.15 -6.51 -21.81
N LYS A 374 -9.08 -5.62 -21.46
CA LYS A 374 -8.83 -4.19 -21.39
C LYS A 374 -8.24 -3.83 -20.02
N PRO A 375 -7.34 -2.85 -19.96
CA PRO A 375 -6.78 -2.42 -18.70
C PRO A 375 -7.83 -1.98 -17.68
N GLY A 376 -7.65 -2.37 -16.42
CA GLY A 376 -8.50 -2.00 -15.28
C GLY A 376 -9.92 -2.54 -15.26
N VAL A 377 -10.36 -3.25 -16.31
CA VAL A 377 -11.61 -4.02 -16.30
C VAL A 377 -11.40 -5.29 -15.47
N GLY A 378 -12.38 -5.62 -14.63
CA GLY A 378 -12.39 -6.86 -13.87
C GLY A 378 -12.95 -8.03 -14.68
N TYR A 379 -12.25 -9.16 -14.65
CA TYR A 379 -12.62 -10.40 -15.32
C TYR A 379 -12.71 -11.52 -14.29
N TYR A 380 -13.90 -12.10 -14.11
CA TYR A 380 -14.09 -13.27 -13.28
C TYR A 380 -13.45 -14.49 -13.94
N TYR A 381 -12.86 -15.35 -13.14
CA TYR A 381 -12.40 -16.66 -13.55
C TYR A 381 -12.60 -17.66 -12.40
N ARG A 382 -12.65 -18.95 -12.74
CA ARG A 382 -12.64 -20.01 -11.75
C ARG A 382 -11.36 -20.82 -11.93
N ALA A 383 -10.50 -20.80 -10.91
CA ALA A 383 -9.37 -21.71 -10.88
C ALA A 383 -9.89 -23.15 -10.80
N PRO A 384 -9.26 -24.13 -11.47
CA PRO A 384 -9.59 -25.53 -11.31
C PRO A 384 -9.37 -25.92 -9.85
N GLU A 385 -10.34 -26.63 -9.27
CA GLU A 385 -10.16 -27.25 -7.96
C GLU A 385 -8.93 -28.16 -8.06
N LEU A 386 -7.92 -27.91 -7.22
CA LEU A 386 -6.78 -28.81 -7.11
C LEU A 386 -7.35 -30.17 -6.64
N PRO A 387 -7.07 -31.26 -7.37
CA PRO A 387 -7.67 -32.57 -7.10
C PRO A 387 -7.25 -33.19 -5.77
#